data_AF-A0A922WTI9-F1
#
_entry.id   AF-A0A922WTI9-F1
#
_cell.length_a   1.000
_cell.length_b   1.000
_cell.length_c   1.000
_cell.angle_alpha   90.00
_cell.angle_beta   90.00
_cell.angle_gamma   90.00
#
_symmetry.space_group_name_H-M   'P 1'
#
loop_
_entity.id
_entity.type
_entity.pdbx_description
1 polymer ?
#
loop_
_entity_poly.entity_id
_entity_poly.type
_entity_poly.pdbx_seq_one_letter_code
_entity_poly.pdbx_strand_id
1 'polypeptide(L)'
;MGLINATVWDAADAADDLGYALGRGEQVRFAFKMVRDSIIFTDRRIMITDIQGLTGSKRRYLSIPYRAITTFALESAGHFDLDTELTITVSGSEPIALNLSRGADVPGLVTLLTEYLAPGK
;
A
#
# COMPACT_ATOMS: atom_id res chain seq x y z
N MET A 1 11.17 -2.69 10.43
CA MET A 1 11.24 -1.41 9.70
C MET A 1 10.56 -0.33 10.55
N GLY A 2 11.04 0.91 10.54
CA GLY A 2 10.41 1.99 11.31
C GLY A 2 9.03 2.34 10.75
N LEU A 3 8.16 2.89 11.60
CA LEU A 3 6.83 3.39 11.22
C LEU A 3 6.99 4.49 10.15
N ILE A 4 6.31 4.35 9.01
CA ILE A 4 6.37 5.33 7.92
C ILE A 4 5.01 6.00 7.77
N ASN A 5 4.99 7.34 7.87
CA ASN A 5 3.77 8.14 7.71
C ASN A 5 3.49 8.37 6.23
N ALA A 6 2.42 7.74 5.73
CA ALA A 6 1.99 7.81 4.34
C ALA A 6 0.74 8.69 4.19
N THR A 7 0.76 9.60 3.22
CA THR A 7 -0.36 10.48 2.89
C THR A 7 -1.20 9.91 1.76
N VAL A 8 -2.51 10.15 1.79
CA VAL A 8 -3.40 9.76 0.69
C VAL A 8 -2.93 10.41 -0.61
N TRP A 9 -2.85 9.59 -1.66
CA TRP A 9 -2.55 10.02 -3.01
C TRP A 9 -3.74 9.64 -3.89
N ASP A 10 -4.26 10.60 -4.65
CA ASP A 10 -5.35 10.33 -5.58
C ASP A 10 -5.00 9.19 -6.54
N ALA A 11 -5.96 8.29 -6.76
CA ALA A 11 -5.73 7.08 -7.52
C ALA A 11 -5.48 7.34 -9.01
N ALA A 12 -6.09 8.39 -9.59
CA ALA A 12 -5.87 8.76 -10.98
C ALA A 12 -4.49 9.39 -11.15
N ASP A 13 -4.12 10.33 -10.27
CA ASP A 13 -2.77 10.93 -10.26
C ASP A 13 -1.69 9.84 -10.09
N ALA A 14 -1.92 8.88 -9.20
CA ALA A 14 -1.01 7.76 -9.01
C ALA A 14 -0.91 6.86 -10.23
N ALA A 15 -2.01 6.62 -10.93
CA ALA A 15 -2.02 5.82 -12.15
C ALA A 15 -1.25 6.49 -13.29
N ASP A 16 -1.39 7.82 -13.42
CA ASP A 16 -0.66 8.60 -14.43
C ASP A 16 0.86 8.60 -14.16
N ASP A 17 1.26 8.87 -12.92
CA ASP A 17 2.67 8.92 -12.52
C ASP A 17 3.35 7.54 -12.56
N LEU A 18 2.60 6.46 -12.29
CA LEU A 18 3.11 5.09 -12.23
C LEU A 18 2.75 4.25 -13.44
N GLY A 19 2.25 4.86 -14.52
CA GLY A 19 1.81 4.13 -15.72
C GLY A 19 2.87 3.17 -16.27
N TYR A 20 4.16 3.48 -16.07
CA TYR A 20 5.28 2.62 -16.46
C TYR A 20 5.42 1.32 -15.65
N ALA A 21 4.81 1.24 -14.46
CA ALA A 21 4.90 0.12 -13.53
C ALA A 21 3.59 -0.71 -13.44
N LEU A 22 2.51 -0.23 -14.07
CA LEU A 22 1.22 -0.90 -14.14
C LEU A 22 1.16 -1.85 -15.34
N GLY A 23 0.57 -3.03 -15.13
CA GLY A 23 0.25 -3.95 -16.21
C GLY A 23 -0.89 -3.43 -17.08
N ARG A 24 -1.06 -3.98 -18.29
CA ARG A 24 -2.14 -3.56 -19.20
C ARG A 24 -3.51 -3.70 -18.53
N GLY A 25 -4.25 -2.59 -18.42
CA GLY A 25 -5.56 -2.54 -17.77
C GLY A 25 -5.55 -2.81 -16.27
N GLU A 26 -4.39 -2.76 -15.60
CA GLU A 26 -4.30 -2.76 -14.14
C GLU A 26 -4.86 -1.42 -13.63
N GLN A 27 -5.72 -1.47 -12.61
CA GLN A 27 -6.37 -0.28 -12.06
C GLN A 27 -5.86 -0.01 -10.65
N VAL A 28 -5.43 1.23 -10.40
CA VAL A 28 -5.12 1.71 -9.05
C VAL A 28 -6.44 1.89 -8.29
N ARG A 29 -6.50 1.32 -7.08
CA ARG A 29 -7.67 1.38 -6.19
C ARG A 29 -7.43 2.29 -5.00
N PHE A 30 -6.25 2.18 -4.40
CA PHE A 30 -5.76 3.10 -3.37
C PHE A 30 -4.29 3.37 -3.61
N ALA A 31 -3.85 4.60 -3.33
CA ALA A 31 -2.45 4.96 -3.37
C ALA A 31 -2.11 5.82 -2.15
N PHE A 32 -0.94 5.57 -1.58
CA PHE A 32 -0.39 6.37 -0.51
C PHE A 32 1.05 6.71 -0.84
N LYS A 33 1.40 7.97 -0.65
CA LYS A 33 2.76 8.47 -0.89
C LYS A 33 3.38 8.96 0.40
N MET A 34 4.65 8.64 0.54
CA MET A 34 5.58 9.18 1.52
C MET A 34 6.53 10.11 0.75
N VAL A 35 7.45 10.80 1.44
CA VAL A 35 8.38 11.75 0.78
C VAL A 35 9.20 11.09 -0.33
N ARG A 36 9.54 9.80 -0.17
CA ARG A 36 10.37 9.04 -1.11
C ARG A 36 9.72 7.75 -1.60
N ASP A 37 8.82 7.20 -0.82
CA ASP A 37 8.29 5.87 -1.04
C ASP A 37 6.80 5.97 -1.39
N SER A 38 6.25 4.93 -2.00
CA SER A 38 4.80 4.84 -2.17
C SER A 38 4.33 3.41 -2.01
N ILE A 39 3.09 3.27 -1.57
CA ILE A 39 2.37 2.00 -1.59
C ILE A 39 1.08 2.17 -2.38
N ILE A 40 0.86 1.24 -3.30
CA ILE A 40 -0.24 1.25 -4.24
C ILE A 40 -0.97 -0.08 -4.14
N PHE A 41 -2.29 -0.03 -3.99
CA PHE A 41 -3.19 -1.16 -4.02
C PHE A 41 -3.90 -1.14 -5.36
N THR A 42 -3.71 -2.18 -6.17
CA THR A 42 -4.35 -2.30 -7.48
C THR A 42 -5.45 -3.37 -7.46
N ASP A 43 -6.07 -3.63 -8.60
CA ASP A 43 -6.95 -4.79 -8.78
C ASP A 43 -6.20 -6.13 -8.94
N ARG A 44 -4.87 -6.14 -8.77
CA ARG A 44 -4.02 -7.34 -8.97
C ARG A 44 -3.02 -7.60 -7.85
N ARG A 45 -2.49 -6.55 -7.22
CA ARG A 45 -1.37 -6.64 -6.28
C ARG A 45 -1.24 -5.38 -5.43
N ILE A 46 -0.41 -5.50 -4.40
CA ILE A 46 0.18 -4.36 -3.70
C ILE A 46 1.55 -4.08 -4.31
N MET A 47 1.81 -2.83 -4.67
CA MET A 47 3.12 -2.38 -5.16
C MET A 47 3.71 -1.38 -4.17
N ILE A 48 4.97 -1.58 -3.81
CA ILE A 48 5.75 -0.64 -2.99
C ILE A 48 6.91 -0.13 -3.84
N THR A 49 7.05 1.19 -3.89
CA THR A 49 8.23 1.84 -4.46
C THR A 49 9.07 2.41 -3.33
N ASP A 50 10.38 2.17 -3.40
CA ASP A 50 11.37 2.68 -2.45
C ASP A 50 12.47 3.39 -3.25
N ILE A 51 12.64 4.68 -2.99
CA ILE A 51 13.66 5.51 -3.63
C ILE A 51 14.88 5.60 -2.70
N GLN A 52 15.96 4.93 -3.13
CA GLN A 52 17.21 4.81 -2.40
C GLN A 52 18.30 5.74 -2.96
N GLY A 53 19.25 6.08 -2.09
CA GLY A 53 20.45 6.85 -2.43
C GLY A 53 20.24 8.36 -2.36
N LEU A 54 21.36 9.09 -2.25
CA LEU A 54 21.35 10.55 -2.05
C LEU A 54 20.72 11.31 -3.23
N THR A 55 20.87 10.79 -4.44
CA THR A 55 20.35 11.36 -5.69
C THR A 55 18.98 10.80 -6.10
N GLY A 56 18.46 9.80 -5.38
CA GLY A 56 17.22 9.10 -5.72
C GLY A 56 17.27 8.30 -7.04
N SER A 57 18.47 8.04 -7.56
CA SER A 57 18.65 7.33 -8.84
C SER A 57 18.39 5.83 -8.75
N LYS A 58 18.46 5.24 -7.55
CA LYS A 58 18.15 3.82 -7.33
C LYS A 58 16.72 3.69 -6.86
N ARG A 59 15.90 2.98 -7.63
CA ARG A 59 14.51 2.68 -7.28
C ARG A 59 14.33 1.18 -7.11
N ARG A 60 13.71 0.78 -6.01
CA ARG A 60 13.24 -0.58 -5.79
C ARG A 60 11.74 -0.62 -5.98
N TYR A 61 11.28 -1.61 -6.74
CA TYR A 61 9.87 -1.92 -6.91
C TYR A 61 9.61 -3.29 -6.31
N LEU A 62 8.72 -3.37 -5.34
CA LEU A 62 8.27 -4.61 -4.74
C LEU A 62 6.81 -4.84 -5.12
N SER A 63 6.54 -5.96 -5.78
CA SER A 63 5.20 -6.34 -6.22
C SER A 63 4.74 -7.56 -5.43
N ILE A 64 3.75 -7.39 -4.58
CA ILE A 64 3.20 -8.40 -3.68
C ILE A 64 1.83 -8.81 -4.23
N PRO A 65 1.70 -9.98 -4.87
CA PRO A 65 0.38 -10.45 -5.31
C PRO A 65 -0.48 -10.77 -4.09
N TYR A 66 -1.78 -10.52 -4.17
CA TYR A 66 -2.70 -10.72 -3.03
C TYR A 66 -2.63 -12.14 -2.47
N ARG A 67 -2.51 -13.16 -3.33
CA ARG A 67 -2.34 -14.58 -2.91
C ARG A 67 -1.13 -14.88 -2.02
N ALA A 68 -0.14 -13.99 -1.94
CA ALA A 68 1.04 -14.17 -1.10
C ALA A 68 0.86 -13.58 0.31
N ILE A 69 -0.17 -12.78 0.53
CA ILE A 69 -0.49 -12.19 1.82
C ILE A 69 -1.24 -13.22 2.65
N THR A 70 -0.75 -13.49 3.85
CA THR A 70 -1.31 -14.48 4.77
C THR A 70 -2.29 -13.85 5.75
N THR A 71 -2.00 -12.64 6.22
CA THR A 71 -2.86 -11.88 7.15
C THR A 71 -2.72 -10.39 6.91
N PHE A 72 -3.74 -9.62 7.31
CA PHE A 72 -3.67 -8.17 7.43
C PHE A 72 -4.35 -7.73 8.74
N ALA A 73 -3.95 -6.58 9.26
CA ALA A 73 -4.56 -5.92 10.41
C ALA A 73 -4.64 -4.42 10.15
N LEU A 74 -5.75 -3.79 10.54
CA LEU A 74 -5.86 -2.34 10.62
C LEU A 74 -6.19 -1.95 12.05
N GLU A 75 -5.35 -1.13 12.65
CA GLU A 75 -5.52 -0.61 14.00
C GLU A 75 -5.73 0.91 13.91
N SER A 76 -6.94 1.36 14.24
CA SER A 76 -7.18 2.79 14.42
C SER A 76 -6.57 3.21 15.74
N ALA A 77 -5.69 4.21 15.72
CA ALA A 77 -5.31 4.84 16.98
C ALA A 77 -6.56 5.53 17.59
N GLY A 78 -6.66 5.56 18.92
CA GLY A 78 -7.85 6.01 19.64
C GLY A 78 -8.26 7.45 19.32
N HIS A 79 -9.28 7.98 20.00
CA HIS A 79 -9.98 9.25 19.70
C HIS A 79 -9.10 10.52 19.43
N PHE A 80 -7.80 10.49 19.73
CA PHE A 80 -6.86 11.60 19.57
C PHE A 80 -5.80 11.43 18.48
N ASP A 81 -5.56 10.21 18.01
CA ASP A 81 -4.48 9.90 17.08
C ASP A 81 -5.12 9.39 15.78
N LEU A 82 -4.96 10.15 14.69
CA LEU A 82 -5.78 10.00 13.49
C LEU A 82 -5.10 9.17 12.41
N ASP A 83 -3.97 8.59 12.77
CA ASP A 83 -3.22 7.70 11.90
C ASP A 83 -3.69 6.28 12.17
N THR A 84 -4.00 5.56 11.09
CA THR A 84 -4.38 4.14 11.14
C THR A 84 -3.18 3.32 10.78
N GLU A 85 -2.78 2.37 11.64
CA GLU A 85 -1.70 1.45 11.32
C GLU A 85 -2.26 0.27 10.51
N LEU A 86 -1.73 0.09 9.30
CA LEU A 86 -1.97 -1.07 8.47
C LEU A 86 -0.76 -2.00 8.55
N THR A 87 -1.00 -3.24 8.98
CA THR A 87 0.00 -4.32 8.96
C THR A 87 -0.40 -5.39 7.96
N ILE A 88 0.54 -5.79 7.09
CA ILE A 88 0.38 -6.83 6.07
C ILE A 88 1.46 -7.89 6.26
N THR A 89 1.05 -9.14 6.46
CA THR A 89 1.98 -10.27 6.57
C THR A 89 2.04 -11.00 5.24
N VAL A 90 3.25 -11.17 4.71
CA VAL A 90 3.51 -11.92 3.48
C VAL A 90 4.18 -13.24 3.83
N SER A 91 3.77 -14.33 3.17
CA SER A 91 4.33 -15.66 3.41
C SER A 91 5.86 -15.66 3.30
N GLY A 92 6.54 -16.14 4.34
CA GLY A 92 8.01 -16.24 4.39
C GLY A 92 8.75 -14.89 4.47
N SER A 93 8.06 -13.80 4.81
CA SER A 93 8.65 -12.45 4.95
C SER A 93 8.28 -11.81 6.29
N GLU A 94 9.03 -10.79 6.69
CA GLU A 94 8.63 -9.94 7.81
C GLU A 94 7.35 -9.15 7.48
N PRO A 95 6.48 -8.87 8.46
CA PRO A 95 5.32 -8.01 8.26
C PRO A 95 5.72 -6.61 7.81
N ILE A 96 4.90 -6.05 6.92
CA ILE A 96 5.02 -4.68 6.44
C ILE A 96 3.99 -3.84 7.20
N ALA A 97 4.46 -2.84 7.95
CA ALA A 97 3.63 -1.92 8.73
C ALA A 97 3.69 -0.51 8.15
N LEU A 98 2.55 0.18 8.07
CA LEU A 98 2.38 1.49 7.47
C LEU A 98 1.43 2.34 8.32
N ASN A 99 1.77 3.60 8.56
CA ASN A 99 0.84 4.55 9.14
C ASN A 99 0.13 5.31 8.03
N LEU A 100 -1.17 5.09 7.91
CA LEU A 100 -2.04 5.80 6.99
C LEU A 100 -2.48 7.11 7.63
N SER A 101 -2.17 8.23 6.98
CA SER A 101 -2.57 9.55 7.47
C SER A 101 -4.08 9.72 7.55
N ARG A 102 -4.51 10.69 8.36
CA ARG A 102 -5.89 11.20 8.37
C ARG A 102 -6.47 11.37 6.95
N GLY A 103 -7.69 10.85 6.74
CA GLY A 103 -8.41 10.93 5.47
C GLY A 103 -8.31 9.67 4.59
N ALA A 104 -7.54 8.67 5.00
CA ALA A 104 -7.57 7.35 4.37
C ALA A 104 -8.97 6.72 4.50
N ASP A 105 -9.48 6.17 3.41
CA ASP A 105 -10.71 5.36 3.42
C ASP A 105 -10.42 3.96 3.99
N VAL A 106 -10.37 3.89 5.31
CA VAL A 106 -10.12 2.65 6.07
C VAL A 106 -11.18 1.57 5.77
N PRO A 107 -12.50 1.85 5.77
CA PRO A 107 -13.50 0.86 5.38
C PRO A 107 -13.33 0.34 3.95
N GLY A 108 -12.99 1.22 3.00
CA GLY A 108 -12.72 0.84 1.61
C GLY A 108 -11.49 -0.06 1.49
N LEU A 109 -10.41 0.24 2.23
CA LEU A 109 -9.22 -0.61 2.29
C LEU A 109 -9.52 -2.00 2.88
N VAL A 110 -10.27 -2.06 3.98
CA VAL A 110 -10.70 -3.34 4.57
C VAL A 110 -11.50 -4.14 3.55
N THR A 111 -12.46 -3.51 2.88
CA THR A 111 -13.30 -4.15 1.87
C THR A 111 -12.46 -4.70 0.73
N LEU A 112 -11.52 -3.91 0.19
CA LEU A 112 -10.61 -4.33 -0.87
C LEU A 112 -9.75 -5.51 -0.43
N LEU A 113 -9.08 -5.42 0.72
CA LEU A 113 -8.22 -6.49 1.21
C LEU A 113 -9.03 -7.77 1.46
N THR A 114 -10.22 -7.68 2.08
CA THR A 114 -11.11 -8.83 2.23
C THR A 114 -11.51 -9.42 0.88
N GLU A 115 -11.83 -8.61 -0.13
CA GLU A 115 -12.24 -9.09 -1.44
C GLU A 115 -11.12 -9.87 -2.17
N TYR A 116 -9.87 -9.39 -2.11
CA TYR A 116 -8.76 -10.01 -2.83
C TYR A 116 -8.00 -11.08 -2.03
N LEU A 117 -8.20 -11.14 -0.70
CA LEU A 117 -7.58 -12.15 0.17
C LEU A 117 -8.52 -13.30 0.54
N ALA A 118 -9.82 -13.17 0.28
CA ALA A 118 -10.76 -14.26 0.51
C ALA A 118 -10.41 -15.50 -0.33
N PRO A 119 -10.37 -16.71 0.26
CA PRO A 119 -10.12 -17.93 -0.48
C PRO A 119 -11.26 -18.20 -1.48
N GLY A 120 -10.92 -18.37 -2.77
CA GLY A 120 -11.90 -18.74 -3.81
C GLY A 120 -11.96 -17.83 -5.05
N LYS A 121 -11.06 -16.84 -5.16
CA LYS A 121 -10.73 -16.18 -6.44
C LYS A 121 -9.43 -16.71 -7.02
#